data_AF-A0A1B3LPA6-F1
#
_entry.id   AF-A0A1B3LPA6-F1
#
_cell.length_a   1.000
_cell.length_b   1.000
_cell.length_c   1.000
_cell.angle_alpha   90.00
_cell.angle_beta   90.00
_cell.angle_gamma   90.00
#
_symmetry.space_group_name_H-M   'P 1'
#
loop_
_entity.id
_entity.type
_entity.pdbx_description
1 polymer ?
#
loop_
_entity_poly.entity_id
_entity_poly.type
_entity_poly.pdbx_seq_one_letter_code
_entity_poly.pdbx_strand_id
1 'polypeptide(L)'
;MSEEAEDFDFDVWKDLAQSDPQTYFAERRRVIENFINTCPPEKQAVLRDLQNQIDASRAMAGSPNQSVRELSRMMEDYLLALSERLMALHRETSALQTSLRQGLRGS
;
A
#
# COMPACT_ATOMS: atom_id res chain seq x y z
N MET A 1 11.62 -14.04 25.18
CA MET A 1 11.95 -12.65 24.81
C MET A 1 10.67 -12.06 24.27
N SER A 2 10.02 -11.21 25.05
CA SER A 2 8.72 -10.64 24.73
C SER A 2 8.90 -9.58 23.64
N GLU A 3 8.19 -9.72 22.53
CA GLU A 3 8.00 -8.67 21.53
C GLU A 3 7.12 -7.59 22.17
N GLU A 4 7.73 -6.61 22.83
CA GLU A 4 7.06 -5.34 23.11
C GLU A 4 6.94 -4.62 21.78
N ALA A 5 5.84 -4.85 21.06
CA ALA A 5 5.38 -3.88 20.09
C ALA A 5 5.17 -2.58 20.87
N GLU A 6 5.97 -1.53 20.58
CA GLU A 6 5.66 -0.18 21.05
C GLU A 6 4.20 0.09 20.71
N ASP A 7 3.36 0.18 21.74
CA ASP A 7 1.93 0.40 21.55
C ASP A 7 1.74 1.76 20.88
N PHE A 8 1.11 1.78 19.71
CA PHE A 8 0.87 3.02 19.00
C PHE A 8 -0.20 3.81 19.75
N ASP A 9 0.20 4.87 20.44
CA ASP A 9 -0.71 5.71 21.19
C ASP A 9 -1.47 6.67 20.26
N PHE A 10 -2.69 6.27 19.89
CA PHE A 10 -3.57 7.08 19.05
C PHE A 10 -3.95 8.42 19.68
N ASP A 11 -4.09 8.49 21.00
CA ASP A 11 -4.53 9.72 21.67
C ASP A 11 -3.41 10.76 21.64
N VAL A 12 -2.16 10.35 21.87
CA VAL A 12 -0.99 11.24 21.74
C VAL A 12 -0.88 11.80 20.33
N TRP A 13 -1.04 10.98 19.29
CA TRP A 13 -0.94 11.42 17.91
C TRP A 13 -2.10 12.33 17.49
N LYS A 14 -3.31 12.06 17.98
CA LYS A 14 -4.49 12.90 17.77
C LYS A 14 -4.30 14.27 18.40
N ASP A 15 -3.83 14.32 19.65
CA ASP A 15 -3.59 15.57 20.38
C ASP A 15 -2.45 16.37 19.73
N LEU A 16 -1.40 15.70 19.26
CA LEU A 16 -0.31 16.32 18.50
C LEU A 16 -0.81 16.91 17.18
N ALA A 17 -1.66 16.20 16.44
CA ALA A 17 -2.25 16.70 15.19
C ALA A 17 -3.10 17.96 15.38
N GLN A 18 -3.73 18.11 16.55
CA GLN A 18 -4.56 19.28 16.88
C GLN A 18 -3.74 20.46 17.39
N SER A 19 -2.76 20.20 18.25
CA SER A 19 -1.96 21.23 18.93
C SER A 19 -0.77 21.73 18.13
N ASP A 20 -0.09 20.83 17.39
CA ASP A 20 1.04 21.15 16.53
C ASP A 20 1.05 20.28 15.25
N PRO A 21 0.28 20.70 14.23
CA PRO A 21 0.22 19.98 12.96
C PRO A 21 1.58 19.82 12.28
N GLN A 22 2.50 20.78 12.44
CA GLN A 22 3.80 20.73 11.79
C GLN A 22 4.65 19.60 12.39
N THR A 23 4.70 19.51 13.72
CA THR A 23 5.40 18.43 14.41
C THR A 23 4.75 17.08 14.14
N TYR A 24 3.41 17.01 14.11
CA TYR A 24 2.69 15.79 13.71
C TYR A 24 3.15 15.27 12.33
N PHE A 25 3.22 16.13 11.32
CA PHE A 25 3.61 15.72 9.98
C PHE A 25 5.10 15.34 9.88
N ALA A 26 5.97 15.98 10.68
CA ALA A 26 7.37 15.60 10.78
C ALA A 26 7.55 14.21 11.40
N GLU A 27 6.88 13.95 12.53
CA GLU A 27 6.92 12.64 13.21
C GLU A 27 6.30 11.54 12.35
N ARG A 28 5.17 11.83 11.68
CA ARG A 28 4.57 10.90 10.71
C ARG A 28 5.57 10.49 9.64
N ARG A 29 6.29 11.47 9.04
CA ARG A 29 7.28 11.18 8.00
C ARG A 29 8.42 10.32 8.56
N ARG A 30 8.90 10.63 9.77
CA ARG A 30 9.97 9.86 10.43
C ARG A 30 9.57 8.41 10.66
N VAL A 31 8.39 8.16 11.22
CA VAL A 31 7.90 6.80 11.50
C VAL A 31 7.72 5.99 10.22
N ILE A 32 7.14 6.59 9.17
CA ILE A 32 6.95 5.92 7.89
C ILE A 32 8.30 5.61 7.22
N GLU A 33 9.24 6.56 7.18
CA GLU A 33 10.58 6.29 6.62
C GLU A 33 11.32 5.21 7.40
N ASN A 34 11.21 5.18 8.74
CA ASN A 34 11.77 4.10 9.54
C ASN A 34 11.18 2.74 9.14
N PHE A 35 9.86 2.65 8.98
CA PHE A 35 9.21 1.43 8.50
C PHE A 35 9.66 1.04 7.09
N ILE A 36 9.76 1.99 6.17
CA ILE A 36 10.25 1.71 4.81
C ILE A 36 11.68 1.15 4.87
N ASN A 37 12.54 1.69 5.74
CA ASN A 37 13.92 1.22 5.89
C ASN A 37 14.02 -0.21 6.45
N THR A 38 13.01 -0.73 7.14
CA THR A 38 12.98 -2.14 7.58
C THR A 38 12.54 -3.10 6.47
N CYS A 39 11.97 -2.59 5.38
CA CYS A 39 11.53 -3.40 4.25
C CYS A 39 12.71 -3.83 3.35
N PRO A 40 12.57 -4.93 2.58
CA PRO A 40 13.57 -5.35 1.60
C PRO A 40 13.95 -4.23 0.62
N PRO A 41 15.25 -4.05 0.27
CA PRO A 41 15.72 -2.95 -0.57
C PRO A 41 14.94 -2.77 -1.89
N GLU A 42 14.56 -3.87 -2.52
CA GLU A 42 13.80 -3.89 -3.77
C GLU A 42 12.38 -3.29 -3.64
N LYS A 43 11.82 -3.22 -2.42
CA LYS A 43 10.51 -2.65 -2.15
C LYS A 43 10.57 -1.20 -1.69
N GLN A 44 11.71 -0.74 -1.18
CA GLN A 44 11.80 0.57 -0.54
C GLN A 44 11.47 1.73 -1.49
N ALA A 45 11.97 1.68 -2.73
CA ALA A 45 11.69 2.71 -3.73
C ALA A 45 10.19 2.80 -4.03
N VAL A 46 9.54 1.65 -4.28
CA VAL A 46 8.10 1.56 -4.56
C VAL A 46 7.26 2.07 -3.38
N LEU A 47 7.67 1.76 -2.15
CA LEU A 47 6.97 2.23 -0.95
C LEU A 47 7.10 3.75 -0.76
N ARG A 48 8.26 4.34 -1.06
CA ARG A 48 8.43 5.80 -1.04
C ARG A 48 7.57 6.49 -2.11
N ASP A 49 7.51 5.92 -3.30
CA ASP A 49 6.65 6.45 -4.37
C ASP A 49 5.17 6.38 -4.01
N LEU A 50 4.73 5.30 -3.36
CA LEU A 50 3.37 5.19 -2.83
C LEU A 50 3.12 6.23 -1.74
N GLN A 51 4.05 6.40 -0.80
CA GLN A 51 3.94 7.38 0.27
C GLN A 51 3.83 8.81 -0.27
N ASN A 52 4.61 9.14 -1.31
CA ASN A 52 4.52 10.43 -2.00
C ASN A 52 3.14 10.65 -2.62
N GLN A 53 2.54 9.62 -3.23
CA GLN A 53 1.18 9.69 -3.77
C GLN A 53 0.13 9.88 -2.68
N ILE A 54 0.27 9.18 -1.55
CA ILE A 54 -0.61 9.34 -0.37
C ILE A 54 -0.54 10.79 0.13
N ASP A 55 0.65 11.35 0.26
CA ASP A 55 0.85 12.70 0.78
C ASP A 55 0.30 13.77 -0.18
N ALA A 56 0.48 13.60 -1.49
CA ALA A 56 -0.13 14.47 -2.50
C ALA A 56 -1.67 14.41 -2.45
N SER A 57 -2.25 13.20 -2.36
CA SER A 57 -3.69 13.00 -2.25
C SER A 57 -4.26 13.72 -1.02
N ARG A 58 -3.61 13.58 0.14
CA ARG A 58 -3.99 14.25 1.38
C ARG A 58 -3.93 15.78 1.27
N ALA A 59 -2.89 16.31 0.64
CA ALA A 59 -2.74 17.76 0.45
C ALA A 59 -3.84 18.33 -0.47
N MET A 60 -4.26 17.58 -1.49
CA MET A 60 -5.28 18.02 -2.44
C MET A 60 -6.73 17.87 -1.93
N ALA A 61 -7.00 16.89 -1.07
CA ALA A 61 -8.36 16.55 -0.66
C ALA A 61 -9.06 17.60 0.22
N GLY A 62 -8.32 18.58 0.77
CA GLY A 62 -8.87 19.74 1.48
C GLY A 62 -9.50 19.45 2.85
N SER A 63 -9.68 18.17 3.22
CA SER A 63 -10.07 17.76 4.57
C SER A 63 -9.66 16.31 4.87
N PRO A 64 -9.54 15.92 6.15
CA PRO A 64 -9.24 14.54 6.52
C PRO A 64 -10.25 13.52 5.98
N ASN A 65 -11.55 13.81 6.05
CA ASN A 65 -12.59 12.89 5.58
C ASN A 65 -12.54 12.67 4.06
N GLN A 66 -12.28 13.73 3.29
CA GLN A 66 -12.09 13.59 1.85
C GLN A 66 -10.79 12.83 1.53
N SER A 67 -9.72 13.06 2.30
CA SER A 67 -8.47 12.31 2.15
C SER A 67 -8.69 10.81 2.33
N VAL A 68 -9.45 10.41 3.36
CA VAL A 68 -9.79 8.99 3.61
C VAL A 68 -10.56 8.39 2.44
N ARG A 69 -11.50 9.14 1.85
CA ARG A 69 -12.27 8.69 0.68
C ARG A 69 -11.37 8.50 -0.55
N GLU A 70 -10.52 9.47 -0.85
CA GLU A 70 -9.59 9.37 -1.99
C GLU A 70 -8.58 8.23 -1.82
N LEU A 71 -8.04 8.04 -0.61
CA LEU A 71 -7.14 6.93 -0.33
C LEU A 71 -7.87 5.57 -0.41
N SER A 72 -9.13 5.50 0.02
CA SER A 72 -9.94 4.28 -0.11
C SER A 72 -10.21 3.93 -1.57
N ARG A 73 -10.54 4.93 -2.40
CA ARG A 73 -10.71 4.77 -3.85
C ARG A 73 -9.40 4.29 -4.51
N MET A 74 -8.27 4.88 -4.14
CA MET A 74 -6.96 4.44 -4.65
C MET A 74 -6.66 2.98 -4.30
N MET A 75 -6.99 2.54 -3.08
CA MET A 75 -6.85 1.12 -2.69
C MET A 75 -7.78 0.21 -3.50
N GLU A 76 -9.02 0.62 -3.72
CA GLU A 76 -9.97 -0.11 -4.56
C GLU A 76 -9.47 -0.26 -6.00
N ASP A 77 -8.95 0.82 -6.60
CA ASP A 77 -8.35 0.82 -7.93
C ASP A 77 -7.20 -0.19 -8.04
N TYR A 78 -6.32 -0.24 -7.04
CA TYR A 78 -5.22 -1.22 -7.00
C TYR A 78 -5.71 -2.67 -6.85
N LEU A 79 -6.72 -2.92 -6.01
CA LEU A 79 -7.29 -4.25 -5.83
C LEU A 79 -7.96 -4.74 -7.11
N LEU A 80 -8.69 -3.87 -7.80
CA LEU A 80 -9.33 -4.19 -9.08
C LEU A 80 -8.29 -4.54 -10.13
N ALA A 81 -7.26 -3.70 -10.29
CA ALA A 81 -6.16 -3.95 -11.24
C ALA A 81 -5.40 -5.26 -10.94
N LEU A 82 -5.20 -5.58 -9.66
CA LEU A 82 -4.59 -6.85 -9.26
C LEU A 82 -5.49 -8.04 -9.62
N SER A 83 -6.79 -7.95 -9.33
CA SER A 83 -7.77 -8.97 -9.68
C SER A 83 -7.78 -9.26 -11.18
N GLU A 84 -7.82 -8.21 -12.01
CA GLU A 84 -7.79 -8.32 -13.47
C GLU A 84 -6.52 -9.03 -13.97
N ARG A 85 -5.35 -8.67 -13.42
CA ARG A 85 -4.07 -9.30 -13.77
C ARG A 85 -4.02 -10.77 -13.36
N LEU A 86 -4.52 -11.11 -12.18
CA LEU A 86 -4.61 -12.50 -11.72
C LEU A 86 -5.53 -13.33 -12.61
N MET A 87 -6.68 -12.78 -13.02
CA MET A 87 -7.59 -13.44 -13.96
C MET A 87 -6.96 -13.64 -15.33
N ALA A 88 -6.20 -12.65 -15.84
CA ALA A 88 -5.46 -12.79 -17.10
C ALA A 88 -4.42 -13.92 -17.01
N LEU A 89 -3.59 -13.91 -15.97
CA LEU A 89 -2.58 -14.93 -15.73
C LEU A 89 -3.20 -16.33 -15.59
N HIS A 90 -4.33 -16.44 -14.89
CA HIS A 90 -5.06 -17.70 -14.75
C HIS A 90 -5.56 -18.24 -16.09
N ARG A 91 -6.05 -17.37 -16.99
CA ARG A 91 -6.48 -17.75 -18.33
C ARG A 91 -5.32 -18.25 -19.18
N GLU A 92 -4.20 -17.52 -19.18
CA GLU A 92 -3.01 -17.87 -19.95
C GLU A 92 -2.41 -19.21 -19.49
N THR A 93 -2.27 -19.40 -18.18
CA THR A 93 -1.78 -20.66 -17.60
C THR A 93 -2.69 -21.84 -17.92
N SER A 94 -4.02 -21.66 -17.86
CA SER A 94 -5.00 -22.69 -18.22
C SER A 94 -4.94 -23.06 -19.70
N ALA A 95 -4.76 -22.07 -20.58
CA ALA A 95 -4.61 -22.30 -22.01
C ALA A 95 -3.33 -23.11 -22.33
N LEU A 96 -2.20 -22.74 -21.72
CA LEU A 96 -0.94 -23.48 -21.86
C LEU A 96 -1.05 -24.93 -21.39
N GLN A 97 -1.68 -25.15 -20.23
CA GLN A 97 -1.91 -26.51 -19.71
C GLN A 97 -2.78 -27.35 -20.65
N THR A 98 -3.78 -26.73 -21.27
CA THR A 98 -4.65 -27.41 -22.24
C THR A 98 -3.87 -27.80 -23.50
N SER A 99 -3.08 -26.87 -24.06
CA SER A 99 -2.24 -27.12 -25.23
C SER A 99 -1.20 -28.23 -24.98
N LEU A 100 -0.54 -28.22 -23.81
CA LEU A 100 0.41 -29.27 -23.42
C LEU A 100 -0.27 -30.65 -23.33
N ARG A 101 -1.46 -30.72 -22.72
CA ARG A 101 -2.24 -31.98 -22.64
C ARG A 101 -2.68 -32.49 -24.01
N GLN A 102 -2.99 -31.60 -24.95
CA GLN A 102 -3.38 -31.98 -26.32
C GLN A 102 -2.16 -32.44 -27.14
N GLY A 103 -1.01 -31.77 -27.01
CA GLY A 103 0.24 -32.19 -27.65
C GLY A 103 0.73 -33.57 -27.18
N LEU A 104 0.58 -33.87 -25.88
CA LEU A 104 0.92 -35.18 -25.31
C LEU A 104 -0.04 -36.31 -25.72
N ARG A 105 -1.22 -36.01 -26.26
CA ARG A 105 -2.17 -37.02 -26.79
C ARG A 105 -2.02 -37.24 -28.30
N GLY A 106 -1.27 -36.39 -29.00
CA GLY A 106 -1.06 -36.45 -30.44
C GLY A 106 0.30 -37.02 -30.87
N SER A 107 1.11 -37.52 -29.94
CA SER A 107 2.38 -38.23 -30.16
C SER A 107 2.26 -39.68 -29.72
#